data_AF-A0A938QJU2-F1
#
_entry.id   AF-A0A938QJU2-F1
#
_cell.length_a   1.000
_cell.length_b   1.000
_cell.length_c   1.000
_cell.angle_alpha   90.00
_cell.angle_beta   90.00
_cell.angle_gamma   90.00
#
_symmetry.space_group_name_H-M   'P 1'
#
loop_
_entity.id
_entity.type
_entity.pdbx_description
1 polymer ?
#
loop_
_entity_poly.entity_id
_entity_poly.type
_entity_poly.pdbx_seq_one_letter_code
_entity_poly.pdbx_strand_id
1 'polypeptide(L)'
;MITEIDPLIELRERVSRVTAPLLENYQRRMRDYRSDKIVRDVVWGMINILPHELALIDSPFFQRLRNIFQTSLALLTYPCSVHSRFEHSLGALAIADRVIRALGRRVDITEAERLEVRLAALLHDCTHGPLSHTSEVFYQSAPSFGKIKDAYPDLLGRRG
;
A
#
# COMPACT_ATOMS: atom_id res chain seq x y z
N MET A 1 -28.85 29.65 -7.25
CA MET A 1 -28.22 28.73 -6.29
C MET A 1 -27.18 27.93 -7.04
N ILE A 2 -25.90 28.28 -6.91
CA ILE A 2 -24.81 27.47 -7.45
C ILE A 2 -24.65 26.33 -6.46
N THR A 3 -24.99 25.11 -6.85
CA THR A 3 -24.69 23.91 -6.06
C THR A 3 -23.17 23.76 -6.02
N GLU A 4 -22.57 23.97 -4.85
CA GLU A 4 -21.17 23.61 -4.61
C GLU A 4 -20.99 22.14 -4.97
N ILE A 5 -20.10 21.87 -5.92
CA ILE A 5 -19.77 20.51 -6.34
C ILE A 5 -19.02 19.84 -5.19
N ASP A 6 -19.47 18.65 -4.80
CA ASP A 6 -18.83 17.84 -3.78
C ASP A 6 -17.34 17.64 -4.13
N PRO A 7 -16.40 18.04 -3.23
CA PRO A 7 -14.98 17.99 -3.51
C PRO A 7 -14.44 16.55 -3.71
N LEU A 8 -15.10 15.52 -3.18
CA LEU A 8 -14.76 14.12 -3.47
C LEU A 8 -15.20 13.72 -4.88
N ILE A 9 -16.37 14.18 -5.33
CA ILE A 9 -16.83 13.94 -6.70
C ILE A 9 -15.87 14.64 -7.69
N GLU A 10 -15.49 15.88 -7.40
CA GLU A 10 -14.52 16.62 -8.22
C GLU A 10 -13.16 15.89 -8.29
N LEU A 11 -12.63 15.43 -7.15
CA LEU A 11 -11.39 14.67 -7.12
C LEU A 11 -11.51 13.37 -7.93
N ARG A 12 -12.62 12.63 -7.75
CA ARG A 12 -12.87 11.39 -8.49
C ARG A 12 -12.88 11.62 -10.00
N GLU A 13 -13.56 12.67 -10.47
CA GLU A 13 -13.58 13.01 -11.90
C GLU A 13 -12.19 13.41 -12.43
N ARG A 14 -11.42 14.17 -11.64
CA ARG A 14 -10.04 14.54 -12.01
C ARG A 14 -9.13 13.33 -12.10
N VAL A 15 -9.20 12.44 -11.11
CA VAL A 15 -8.46 11.17 -11.13
C VAL A 15 -8.88 10.33 -12.33
N SER A 16 -10.19 10.20 -12.56
CA SER A 16 -10.74 9.39 -13.66
C SER A 16 -10.31 9.91 -15.03
N ARG A 17 -10.24 11.24 -15.22
CA ARG A 17 -9.72 11.83 -16.47
C ARG A 17 -8.27 11.42 -16.78
N VAL A 18 -7.46 11.24 -15.74
CA VAL A 18 -6.05 10.83 -15.90
C VAL A 18 -5.92 9.31 -16.00
N THR A 19 -6.66 8.56 -15.19
CA THR A 19 -6.50 7.11 -15.07
C THR A 19 -7.31 6.32 -16.07
N ALA A 20 -8.47 6.80 -16.54
CA ALA A 20 -9.32 6.05 -17.47
C ALA A 20 -8.60 5.65 -18.78
N PRO A 21 -7.83 6.54 -19.45
CA PRO A 21 -7.06 6.15 -20.63
C PRO A 21 -5.96 5.12 -20.32
N LEU A 22 -5.34 5.21 -19.14
CA LEU A 22 -4.31 4.25 -18.70
C LEU A 22 -4.89 2.87 -18.37
N LEU A 23 -6.17 2.83 -17.99
CA LEU A 23 -6.87 1.62 -17.60
C LEU A 23 -7.75 1.03 -18.71
N GLU A 24 -7.89 1.71 -19.87
CA GLU A 24 -8.75 1.28 -20.98
C GLU A 24 -8.44 -0.14 -21.45
N ASN A 25 -7.15 -0.50 -21.53
CA ASN A 25 -6.68 -1.83 -21.91
C ASN A 25 -6.30 -2.71 -20.70
N TYR A 26 -6.53 -2.23 -19.48
CA TYR A 26 -6.20 -2.99 -18.29
C TYR A 26 -7.22 -4.11 -18.07
N GLN A 27 -6.89 -5.31 -18.58
CA GLN A 27 -7.63 -6.52 -18.24
C GLN A 27 -7.22 -6.97 -16.84
N ARG A 28 -8.17 -6.97 -15.91
CA ARG A 28 -7.99 -7.51 -14.56
C ARG A 28 -7.83 -9.04 -14.62
N ARG A 29 -6.66 -9.51 -15.05
CA ARG A 29 -6.29 -10.93 -15.03
C ARG A 29 -5.80 -11.29 -13.64
N MET A 30 -6.74 -11.55 -12.74
CA MET A 30 -6.42 -12.24 -11.49
C MET A 30 -6.02 -13.66 -11.87
N ARG A 31 -4.74 -14.00 -11.71
CA ARG A 31 -4.29 -15.38 -11.85
C ARG A 31 -4.86 -16.20 -10.70
N ASP A 32 -5.40 -17.37 -11.02
CA ASP A 32 -5.84 -18.35 -10.02
C ASP A 32 -4.60 -19.04 -9.44
N TYR A 33 -4.11 -18.51 -8.32
CA TYR A 33 -3.03 -19.12 -7.56
C TYR A 33 -3.61 -20.23 -6.70
N ARG A 34 -3.09 -21.46 -6.87
CA ARG A 34 -3.57 -22.65 -6.13
C ARG A 34 -2.59 -23.16 -5.08
N SER A 35 -1.40 -22.61 -5.06
CA SER A 35 -0.33 -23.04 -4.17
C SER A 35 0.41 -21.84 -3.62
N ASP A 36 0.93 -22.01 -2.41
CA ASP A 36 1.82 -21.05 -1.78
C ASP A 36 3.08 -20.85 -2.63
N LYS A 37 3.70 -19.67 -2.49
CA LYS A 37 4.96 -19.33 -3.13
C LYS A 37 5.97 -18.93 -2.07
N ILE A 38 7.17 -19.51 -2.17
CA ILE A 38 8.30 -19.13 -1.31
C ILE A 38 9.13 -18.08 -2.04
N VAL A 39 9.33 -16.94 -1.39
CA VAL A 39 10.25 -15.88 -1.83
C VAL A 39 11.44 -15.85 -0.88
N ARG A 40 12.65 -15.75 -1.45
CA ARG A 40 13.88 -15.63 -0.67
C ARG A 40 14.25 -14.16 -0.52
N ASP A 41 14.36 -13.73 0.73
CA ASP A 41 14.77 -12.40 1.14
C ASP A 41 16.11 -12.47 1.90
N VAL A 42 16.96 -11.46 1.72
CA VAL A 42 18.30 -11.42 2.31
C VAL A 42 18.30 -11.12 3.82
N VAL A 43 17.25 -10.48 4.33
CA VAL A 43 17.08 -10.12 5.74
C VAL A 43 16.23 -11.17 6.45
N TRP A 44 15.12 -11.57 5.84
CA TRP A 44 14.10 -12.41 6.47
C TRP A 44 14.20 -13.88 6.09
N GLY A 45 15.04 -14.26 5.12
CA GLY A 45 15.19 -15.65 4.68
C GLY A 45 14.03 -16.10 3.79
N MET A 46 13.42 -17.25 4.10
CA MET A 46 12.29 -17.75 3.31
C MET A 46 10.97 -17.14 3.81
N ILE A 47 10.28 -16.44 2.91
CA ILE A 47 8.97 -15.84 3.15
C ILE A 47 7.93 -16.68 2.40
N ASN A 48 6.96 -17.23 3.14
CA ASN A 48 5.83 -17.95 2.54
C ASN A 48 4.70 -16.98 2.21
N ILE A 49 4.27 -16.99 0.96
CA ILE A 49 3.21 -16.13 0.41
C ILE A 49 2.03 -17.02 0.02
N LEU A 50 0.88 -16.71 0.61
CA LEU A 50 -0.37 -17.44 0.39
C LEU A 50 -0.98 -17.06 -0.96
N PRO A 51 -1.85 -17.90 -1.56
CA PRO A 51 -2.35 -17.66 -2.91
C PRO A 51 -3.11 -16.34 -3.08
N HIS A 52 -3.90 -15.94 -2.07
CA HIS A 52 -4.63 -14.67 -2.09
C HIS A 52 -3.69 -13.46 -1.94
N GLU A 53 -2.61 -13.59 -1.17
CA GLU A 53 -1.57 -12.56 -1.06
C GLU A 53 -0.80 -12.44 -2.37
N LEU A 54 -0.52 -13.57 -3.04
CA LEU A 54 0.17 -13.58 -4.33
C LEU A 54 -0.66 -12.87 -5.41
N ALA A 55 -1.98 -13.05 -5.40
CA ALA A 55 -2.89 -12.32 -6.28
C ALA A 55 -2.83 -10.80 -6.05
N LEU A 56 -2.70 -10.36 -4.79
CA LEU A 56 -2.52 -8.94 -4.45
C LEU A 56 -1.14 -8.42 -4.85
N ILE A 57 -0.09 -9.20 -4.58
CA ILE A 57 1.30 -8.84 -4.91
C ILE A 57 1.47 -8.67 -6.41
N ASP A 58 0.82 -9.52 -7.21
CA ASP A 58 0.90 -9.44 -8.68
C ASP A 58 -0.04 -8.39 -9.28
N SER A 59 -0.81 -7.68 -8.45
CA SER A 59 -1.58 -6.52 -8.93
C SER A 59 -0.65 -5.36 -9.30
N PRO A 60 -1.01 -4.52 -10.30
CA PRO A 60 -0.23 -3.34 -10.65
C PRO A 60 -0.05 -2.37 -9.46
N PHE A 61 -1.05 -2.30 -8.57
CA PHE A 61 -1.03 -1.43 -7.41
C PHE A 61 0.12 -1.77 -6.46
N PHE A 62 0.37 -3.07 -6.26
CA PHE A 62 1.46 -3.58 -5.43
C PHE A 62 2.78 -3.60 -6.20
N GLN A 63 2.79 -4.03 -7.46
CA GLN A 63 4.00 -4.04 -8.30
C GLN A 63 4.61 -2.64 -8.48
N ARG A 64 3.80 -1.55 -8.40
CA ARG A 64 4.33 -0.18 -8.43
C ARG A 64 5.36 0.09 -7.34
N LEU A 65 5.25 -0.58 -6.18
CA LEU A 65 6.13 -0.36 -5.03
C LEU A 65 7.60 -0.66 -5.34
N ARG A 66 7.88 -1.46 -6.39
CA ARG A 66 9.24 -1.73 -6.88
C ARG A 66 9.98 -0.46 -7.33
N ASN A 67 9.24 0.56 -7.72
CA ASN A 67 9.78 1.83 -8.22
C ASN A 67 9.70 2.94 -7.17
N ILE A 68 9.31 2.63 -5.93
CA ILE A 68 9.26 3.59 -4.83
C ILE A 68 10.33 3.20 -3.82
N PHE A 69 11.42 3.97 -3.78
CA PHE A 69 12.51 3.75 -2.82
C PHE A 69 12.05 4.05 -1.40
N GLN A 70 12.41 3.18 -0.45
CA GLN A 70 12.06 3.34 0.96
C GLN A 70 12.58 4.68 1.51
N THR A 71 13.80 5.05 1.14
CA THR A 71 14.50 6.23 1.67
C THR A 71 14.45 7.45 0.76
N SER A 72 13.59 7.45 -0.28
CA SER A 72 13.43 8.56 -1.23
C SER A 72 14.79 9.14 -1.70
N LEU A 73 15.02 10.44 -1.55
CA LEU A 73 16.23 11.13 -2.02
C LEU A 73 17.51 10.72 -1.30
N ALA A 74 17.44 10.02 -0.16
CA ALA A 74 18.64 9.58 0.56
C ALA A 74 19.49 8.60 -0.27
N LEU A 75 18.94 7.95 -1.30
CA LEU A 75 19.71 7.15 -2.25
C LEU A 75 20.80 7.97 -2.99
N LEU A 76 20.61 9.29 -3.13
CA LEU A 76 21.58 10.18 -3.77
C LEU A 76 22.80 10.44 -2.88
N THR A 77 22.65 10.24 -1.57
CA THR A 77 23.73 10.40 -0.58
C THR A 77 24.30 9.04 -0.15
N TYR A 78 23.45 8.01 -0.05
CA TYR A 78 23.78 6.67 0.39
C TYR A 78 23.48 5.66 -0.74
N PRO A 79 24.47 5.33 -1.58
CA PRO A 79 24.27 4.54 -2.79
C PRO A 79 23.86 3.08 -2.52
N CYS A 80 24.02 2.59 -1.29
CA CYS A 80 23.54 1.27 -0.87
C CYS A 80 22.06 1.26 -0.49
N SER A 81 21.41 2.42 -0.36
CA SER A 81 20.00 2.54 0.04
C SER A 81 19.04 2.44 -1.15
N VAL A 82 19.19 1.38 -1.93
CA VAL A 82 18.41 1.13 -3.16
C VAL A 82 17.16 0.29 -2.92
N HIS A 83 16.87 -0.05 -1.66
CA HIS A 83 15.74 -0.89 -1.34
C HIS A 83 14.42 -0.14 -1.59
N SER A 84 13.52 -0.81 -2.29
CA SER A 84 12.16 -0.35 -2.58
C SER A 84 11.18 -0.73 -1.48
N ARG A 85 10.01 -0.07 -1.49
CA ARG A 85 8.91 -0.40 -0.59
C ARG A 85 8.38 -1.81 -0.84
N PHE A 86 8.59 -2.39 -2.02
CA PHE A 86 8.12 -3.74 -2.33
C PHE A 86 8.72 -4.79 -1.39
N GLU A 87 10.05 -4.86 -1.28
CA GLU A 87 10.71 -5.79 -0.36
C GLU A 87 10.47 -5.42 1.10
N HIS A 88 10.30 -4.14 1.42
CA HIS A 88 9.93 -3.71 2.76
C HIS A 88 8.57 -4.30 3.17
N SER A 89 7.56 -4.19 2.32
CA SER A 89 6.23 -4.75 2.58
C SER A 89 6.24 -6.28 2.67
N LEU A 90 7.07 -6.98 1.86
CA LEU A 90 7.26 -8.43 2.02
C LEU A 90 7.93 -8.78 3.35
N GLY A 91 8.91 -7.98 3.78
CA GLY A 91 9.52 -8.13 5.09
C GLY A 91 8.54 -7.89 6.24
N ALA A 92 7.69 -6.86 6.14
CA ALA A 92 6.64 -6.58 7.10
C ALA A 92 5.66 -7.75 7.24
N LEU A 93 5.22 -8.33 6.12
CA LEU A 93 4.42 -9.56 6.11
C LEU A 93 5.11 -10.70 6.87
N ALA A 94 6.40 -10.93 6.61
CA ALA A 94 7.16 -12.00 7.24
C ALA A 94 7.30 -11.83 8.77
N ILE A 95 7.55 -10.60 9.23
CA ILE A 95 7.63 -10.29 10.66
C ILE A 95 6.26 -10.43 11.31
N ALA A 96 5.22 -9.86 10.71
CA ALA A 96 3.86 -9.90 11.24
C ALA A 96 3.39 -11.36 11.43
N ASP A 97 3.68 -12.23 10.47
CA ASP A 97 3.38 -13.66 10.59
C ASP A 97 4.15 -14.36 11.72
N ARG A 98 5.42 -14.00 11.92
CA ARG A 98 6.22 -14.55 13.02
C ARG A 98 5.69 -14.11 14.37
N VAL A 99 5.34 -12.83 14.50
CA VAL A 99 4.79 -12.24 15.72
C VAL A 99 3.45 -12.88 16.04
N ILE A 100 2.52 -12.95 15.08
CA ILE A 100 1.18 -13.49 15.32
C ILE A 100 1.23 -14.99 15.66
N ARG A 101 2.11 -15.77 15.00
CA ARG A 101 2.34 -17.18 15.36
C ARG A 101 2.94 -17.36 16.75
N ALA A 102 3.83 -16.45 17.18
CA ALA A 102 4.40 -16.49 18.52
C ALA A 102 3.36 -16.13 19.59
N LEU A 103 2.50 -15.15 19.32
CA LEU A 103 1.38 -14.75 20.18
C LEU A 103 0.31 -15.84 20.29
N GLY A 104 0.03 -16.55 19.19
CA GLY A 104 -0.92 -17.67 19.16
C GLY A 104 -0.55 -18.84 20.08
N ARG A 105 0.65 -18.84 20.67
CA ARG A 105 1.04 -19.80 21.72
C ARG A 105 0.52 -19.42 23.11
N ARG A 106 0.03 -18.19 23.28
CA ARG A 106 -0.40 -17.60 24.56
C ARG A 106 -1.84 -17.12 24.54
N VAL A 107 -2.35 -16.77 23.38
CA VAL A 107 -3.70 -16.25 23.15
C VAL A 107 -4.33 -17.06 22.03
N ASP A 108 -5.62 -17.31 22.11
CA ASP A 108 -6.36 -17.92 21.01
C ASP A 108 -6.44 -16.92 19.86
N ILE A 109 -5.80 -17.24 18.74
CA ILE A 109 -5.79 -16.41 17.53
C ILE A 109 -6.28 -17.30 16.41
N THR A 110 -7.40 -16.90 15.82
CA THR A 110 -7.99 -17.60 14.69
C THR A 110 -7.13 -17.44 13.44
N GLU A 111 -7.25 -18.38 12.50
CA GLU A 111 -6.57 -18.24 11.22
C GLU A 111 -7.04 -16.99 10.47
N ALA A 112 -8.32 -16.60 10.62
CA ALA A 112 -8.85 -15.38 10.02
C ALA A 112 -8.12 -14.12 10.51
N GLU A 113 -7.94 -13.96 11.83
CA GLU A 113 -7.20 -12.83 12.41
C GLU A 113 -5.74 -12.81 11.95
N ARG A 114 -5.11 -13.99 11.85
CA ARG A 114 -3.76 -14.11 11.30
C ARG A 114 -3.70 -13.64 9.84
N LEU A 115 -4.67 -14.03 9.01
CA LEU A 115 -4.74 -13.59 7.61
C LEU A 115 -4.97 -12.08 7.49
N GLU A 116 -5.83 -11.51 8.33
CA GLU A 116 -6.09 -10.06 8.37
C GLU A 116 -4.83 -9.27 8.73
N VAL A 117 -4.10 -9.71 9.77
CA VAL A 117 -2.83 -9.07 10.17
C VAL A 117 -1.79 -9.16 9.06
N ARG A 118 -1.69 -10.31 8.39
CA ARG A 118 -0.80 -10.51 7.24
C ARG A 118 -1.15 -9.57 6.09
N LEU A 119 -2.42 -9.47 5.73
CA LEU A 119 -2.89 -8.57 4.68
C LEU A 119 -2.69 -7.10 5.03
N ALA A 120 -2.95 -6.71 6.29
CA ALA A 120 -2.70 -5.36 6.77
C ALA A 120 -1.21 -5.02 6.68
N ALA A 121 -0.33 -5.92 7.13
CA ALA A 121 1.12 -5.73 7.03
C ALA A 121 1.61 -5.68 5.57
N LEU A 122 1.03 -6.48 4.68
CA LEU A 122 1.37 -6.47 3.27
C LEU A 122 0.96 -5.14 2.60
N LEU A 123 -0.24 -4.65 2.86
CA LEU A 123 -0.81 -3.49 2.18
C LEU A 123 -0.51 -2.14 2.85
N HIS A 124 0.16 -2.12 4.01
CA HIS A 124 0.37 -0.89 4.78
C HIS A 124 1.08 0.21 3.97
N ASP A 125 1.99 -0.17 3.08
CA ASP A 125 2.71 0.76 2.21
C ASP A 125 2.01 1.08 0.89
N CYS A 126 0.98 0.31 0.51
CA CYS A 126 0.31 0.49 -0.78
C CYS A 126 -0.38 1.86 -0.90
N THR A 127 -0.69 2.49 0.23
CA THR A 127 -1.30 3.82 0.32
C THR A 127 -0.29 4.97 0.16
N HIS A 128 1.02 4.70 0.16
CA HIS A 128 2.02 5.77 0.00
C HIS A 128 2.05 6.36 -1.42
N GLY A 129 1.91 7.68 -1.52
CA GLY A 129 2.08 8.42 -2.77
C GLY A 129 3.52 8.39 -3.31
N PRO A 130 3.75 8.83 -4.56
CA PRO A 130 5.09 8.99 -5.14
C PRO A 130 5.95 9.89 -4.25
N LEU A 131 7.19 9.52 -3.92
CA LEU A 131 8.08 10.21 -2.95
C LEU A 131 7.72 10.01 -1.45
N SER A 132 6.85 9.05 -1.11
CA SER A 132 6.63 8.63 0.28
C SER A 132 6.18 9.81 1.18
N HIS A 133 6.79 9.98 2.36
CA HIS A 133 6.52 11.09 3.30
C HIS A 133 6.66 12.49 2.68
N THR A 134 7.50 12.67 1.66
CA THR A 134 7.62 13.98 0.99
C THR A 134 6.34 14.35 0.23
N SER A 135 5.64 13.35 -0.33
CA SER A 135 4.34 13.62 -0.97
C SER A 135 3.23 13.90 0.03
N GLU A 136 3.29 13.34 1.22
CA GLU A 136 2.31 13.60 2.27
C GLU A 136 2.31 15.09 2.67
N VAL A 137 3.50 15.68 2.85
CA VAL A 137 3.65 17.12 3.10
C VAL A 137 3.08 17.94 1.95
N PHE A 138 3.35 17.54 0.70
CA PHE A 138 2.82 18.23 -0.47
C PHE A 138 1.29 18.14 -0.54
N TYR A 139 0.70 16.97 -0.31
CA TYR A 139 -0.75 16.77 -0.31
C TYR A 139 -1.44 17.60 0.77
N GLN A 140 -0.85 17.69 1.98
CA GLN A 140 -1.38 18.52 3.06
C GLN A 140 -1.36 20.03 2.71
N SER A 141 -0.45 20.45 1.83
CA SER A 141 -0.35 21.84 1.36
C SER A 141 -1.26 22.17 0.16
N ALA A 142 -1.84 21.17 -0.49
CA ALA A 142 -2.65 21.36 -1.69
C ALA A 142 -4.07 21.88 -1.35
N PRO A 143 -4.53 23.01 -1.94
CA PRO A 143 -5.85 23.59 -1.63
C PRO A 143 -7.03 22.64 -1.85
N SER A 144 -6.93 21.74 -2.83
CA SER A 144 -7.96 20.73 -3.11
C SER A 144 -8.10 19.68 -2.02
N PHE A 145 -7.01 19.33 -1.34
CA PHE A 145 -7.04 18.40 -0.20
C PHE A 145 -7.59 19.06 1.06
N GLY A 146 -7.35 20.37 1.24
CA GLY A 146 -7.97 21.15 2.31
C GLY A 146 -9.50 21.07 2.29
N LYS A 147 -10.10 21.34 1.12
CA LYS A 147 -11.57 21.26 0.95
C LYS A 147 -12.15 19.88 1.28
N ILE A 148 -11.46 18.81 0.91
CA ILE A 148 -11.88 17.43 1.22
C ILE A 148 -11.75 17.14 2.71
N LYS A 149 -10.65 17.58 3.34
CA LYS A 149 -10.42 17.40 4.77
C LYS A 149 -11.47 18.12 5.62
N ASP A 150 -11.88 19.31 5.19
CA ASP A 150 -12.91 20.11 5.85
C ASP A 150 -14.31 19.48 5.67
N ALA A 151 -14.62 18.96 4.48
CA ALA A 151 -15.90 18.30 4.19
C ALA A 151 -16.00 16.87 4.75
N TYR A 152 -14.88 16.15 4.89
CA TYR A 152 -14.80 14.75 5.31
C TYR A 152 -13.71 14.53 6.37
N PRO A 153 -13.89 15.05 7.59
CA PRO A 153 -12.88 14.97 8.65
C PRO A 153 -12.58 13.53 9.10
N ASP A 154 -13.53 12.62 8.95
CA ASP A 154 -13.38 11.21 9.35
C ASP A 154 -12.53 10.39 8.37
N LEU A 155 -12.38 10.86 7.12
CA LEU A 155 -11.62 10.18 6.07
C LEU A 155 -10.13 10.50 6.08
N LEU A 156 -9.74 11.72 6.47
CA LEU A 156 -8.36 12.22 6.38
C LEU A 156 -7.80 12.69 7.75
N GLY A 157 -8.56 12.49 8.83
CA GLY A 157 -8.25 12.97 10.17
C GLY A 157 -8.41 14.49 10.30
N ARG A 158 -8.60 15.01 11.53
CA ARG A 158 -8.64 16.47 11.78
C ARG A 158 -7.22 17.05 11.79
N ARG A 159 -7.07 18.34 11.46
CA ARG A 159 -5.84 19.09 11.81
C ARG A 159 -5.77 19.15 13.34
N GLY A 160 -4.75 18.54 13.92
CA GLY A 160 -4.21 18.99 15.21
C GLY A 160 -3.48 20.30 15.01
#